data_AF-A0A0F5ZPZ5-F1
#
_entry.id   AF-A0A0F5ZPZ5-F1
#
_cell.length_a   1.000
_cell.length_b   1.000
_cell.length_c   1.000
_cell.angle_alpha   90.00
_cell.angle_beta   90.00
_cell.angle_gamma   90.00
#
_symmetry.space_group_name_H-M   'P 1'
#
loop_
_entity.id
_entity.type
_entity.pdbx_description
1 polymer ?
#
loop_
_entity_poly.entity_id
_entity_poly.type
_entity_poly.pdbx_seq_one_letter_code
_entity_poly.pdbx_strand_id
1 'polypeptide(L)'
;DTTAPGEGTGTGGTDEAPTVVIPEASGGVGEEELTDGVEVLVTPPTGTQPGDTITVTVTQPDGTTNEVTTTVPGGWTDGTAVPVTLSPEDLGGTGGELPGEGDYTITATVTDTA
;
A
#
# COMPACT_ATOMS: atom_id res chain seq x y z
N ASP A 1 2.18 7.18 19.18
CA ASP A 1 2.28 8.62 19.49
C ASP A 1 0.89 9.11 19.94
N THR A 2 0.63 10.42 20.06
CA THR A 2 -0.73 11.00 19.96
C THR A 2 -0.97 11.78 18.68
N THR A 3 0.09 12.07 17.90
CA THR A 3 -0.01 12.74 16.60
C THR A 3 -0.13 11.70 15.49
N ALA A 4 -1.19 11.79 14.69
CA ALA A 4 -1.43 10.83 13.63
C ALA A 4 -0.36 10.94 12.52
N PRO A 5 0.03 9.84 11.88
CA PRO A 5 0.90 9.88 10.71
C PRO A 5 0.38 10.83 9.63
N GLY A 6 1.23 11.76 9.20
CA GLY A 6 0.94 12.78 8.20
C GLY A 6 0.16 13.99 8.69
N GLU A 7 -0.25 14.07 9.96
CA GLU A 7 -1.16 15.11 10.47
C GLU A 7 -0.63 16.52 10.18
N GLY A 8 -1.34 17.26 9.32
CA GLY A 8 -1.04 18.65 8.98
C GLY A 8 0.28 18.90 8.23
N THR A 9 0.99 17.86 7.76
CA THR A 9 2.28 18.01 7.04
C THR A 9 2.11 18.14 5.53
N GLY A 10 0.90 17.89 5.01
CA GLY A 10 0.54 18.02 3.61
C GLY A 10 0.30 19.45 3.13
N THR A 11 0.00 19.59 1.84
CA THR A 11 -0.17 20.90 1.18
C THR A 11 -1.32 21.69 1.78
N GLY A 12 -1.04 22.90 2.25
CA GLY A 12 -2.08 23.75 2.87
C GLY A 12 -2.52 23.29 4.26
N GLY A 13 -1.73 22.42 4.91
CA GLY A 13 -2.02 21.88 6.24
C GLY A 13 -3.01 20.71 6.22
N THR A 14 -3.19 20.06 5.07
CA THR A 14 -3.88 18.76 5.01
C THR A 14 -2.99 17.66 5.58
N ASP A 15 -3.56 16.49 5.80
CA ASP A 15 -2.76 15.33 6.15
C ASP A 15 -1.95 14.86 4.92
N GLU A 16 -0.69 14.53 5.14
CA GLU A 16 0.19 13.96 4.14
C GLU A 16 -0.14 12.48 3.95
N ALA A 17 -0.49 12.11 2.71
CA ALA A 17 -0.72 10.71 2.36
C ALA A 17 0.60 9.95 2.16
N PRO A 18 0.64 8.64 2.42
CA PRO A 18 1.76 7.80 2.02
C PRO A 18 1.99 7.86 0.51
N THR A 19 3.25 7.78 0.09
CA THR A 19 3.58 7.63 -1.33
C THR A 19 3.66 6.14 -1.68
N VAL A 20 3.05 5.75 -2.80
CA VAL A 20 3.04 4.37 -3.28
C VAL A 20 3.79 4.29 -4.61
N VAL A 21 4.74 3.37 -4.71
CA VAL A 21 5.47 3.05 -5.94
C VAL A 21 5.36 1.57 -6.22
N ILE A 22 5.05 1.21 -7.46
CA ILE A 22 4.98 -0.17 -7.92
C ILE A 22 6.10 -0.33 -8.96
N PRO A 23 7.29 -0.84 -8.59
CA PRO A 23 8.45 -0.84 -9.47
C PRO A 23 8.26 -1.68 -10.74
N GLU A 24 7.42 -2.71 -10.67
CA GLU A 24 7.17 -3.65 -11.77
C GLU A 24 6.13 -3.09 -12.76
N ALA A 25 5.13 -2.36 -12.25
CA ALA A 25 3.97 -1.91 -13.02
C ALA A 25 4.14 -0.54 -13.68
N SER A 26 5.22 -0.33 -14.46
CA SER A 26 5.42 0.93 -15.21
C SER A 26 4.31 1.24 -16.24
N GLY A 27 3.43 0.27 -16.52
CA GLY A 27 2.25 0.40 -17.38
C GLY A 27 0.95 -0.19 -16.82
N GLY A 28 0.88 -0.48 -15.51
CA GLY A 28 -0.23 -1.22 -14.87
C GLY A 28 0.16 -2.66 -14.47
N VAL A 29 -0.77 -3.37 -13.82
CA VAL A 29 -0.58 -4.76 -13.36
C VAL A 29 -0.99 -5.72 -14.49
N GLY A 30 -0.06 -6.52 -15.01
CA GLY A 30 -0.26 -7.45 -16.13
C GLY A 30 -0.17 -8.94 -15.76
N GLU A 31 -0.20 -9.85 -16.75
CA GLU A 31 -0.24 -11.31 -16.51
C GLU A 31 0.89 -11.84 -15.62
N GLU A 32 2.12 -11.34 -15.83
CA GLU A 32 3.26 -11.70 -14.98
C GLU A 32 2.99 -11.34 -13.52
N GLU A 33 2.65 -10.08 -13.23
CA GLU A 33 2.40 -9.61 -11.86
C GLU A 33 1.16 -10.28 -11.22
N LEU A 34 0.15 -10.62 -12.02
CA LEU A 34 -1.01 -11.36 -11.52
C LEU A 34 -0.66 -12.79 -11.13
N THR A 35 0.46 -13.34 -11.63
CA THR A 35 0.88 -14.74 -11.39
C THR A 35 1.75 -14.88 -10.14
N ASP A 36 2.78 -14.05 -9.96
CA ASP A 36 3.71 -14.13 -8.83
C ASP A 36 3.46 -13.08 -7.74
N GLY A 37 2.55 -12.14 -8.00
CA GLY A 37 2.17 -11.06 -7.10
C GLY A 37 2.80 -9.73 -7.51
N VAL A 38 2.44 -8.67 -6.79
CA VAL A 38 2.94 -7.31 -7.04
C VAL A 38 3.77 -6.85 -5.85
N GLU A 39 5.01 -6.43 -6.08
CA GLU A 39 5.75 -5.67 -5.08
C GLU A 39 5.25 -4.21 -5.06
N VAL A 40 4.88 -3.74 -3.88
CA VAL A 40 4.47 -2.36 -3.61
C VAL A 40 5.43 -1.74 -2.60
N LEU A 41 6.03 -0.62 -2.94
CA LEU A 41 6.86 0.18 -2.06
C LEU A 41 6.03 1.33 -1.50
N VAL A 42 5.71 1.25 -0.20
CA VAL A 42 4.98 2.31 0.50
C VAL A 42 5.97 3.14 1.28
N THR A 43 6.06 4.45 1.01
CA THR A 43 6.80 5.39 1.86
C THR A 43 5.82 6.05 2.81
N PRO A 44 5.88 5.75 4.13
CA PRO A 44 5.02 6.39 5.11
C PRO A 44 5.22 7.91 5.20
N PRO A 45 4.18 8.67 5.59
CA PRO A 45 4.26 10.12 5.71
C PRO A 45 5.03 10.54 6.98
N THR A 46 5.32 11.84 7.07
CA THR A 46 5.96 12.44 8.25
C THR A 46 5.20 12.10 9.53
N GLY A 47 5.91 11.84 10.63
CA GLY A 47 5.30 11.51 11.92
C GLY A 47 4.99 10.02 12.13
N THR A 48 5.17 9.19 11.10
CA THR A 48 5.12 7.73 11.23
C THR A 48 6.19 7.21 12.19
N GLN A 49 5.86 6.17 12.96
CA GLN A 49 6.76 5.50 13.90
C GLN A 49 6.78 3.98 13.68
N PRO A 50 7.88 3.30 14.06
CA PRO A 50 7.90 1.85 14.15
C PRO A 50 6.75 1.32 15.01
N GLY A 51 6.01 0.35 14.49
CA GLY A 51 4.80 -0.18 15.10
C GLY A 51 3.51 0.28 14.44
N ASP A 52 3.50 1.46 13.78
CA ASP A 52 2.31 1.96 13.08
C ASP A 52 1.84 0.98 12.02
N THR A 53 0.54 1.02 11.73
CA THR A 53 -0.07 0.11 10.74
C THR A 53 -0.13 0.79 9.38
N ILE A 54 0.45 0.15 8.38
CA ILE A 54 0.27 0.48 6.96
C ILE A 54 -0.86 -0.37 6.43
N THR A 55 -1.89 0.27 5.87
CA THR A 55 -2.98 -0.40 5.16
C THR A 55 -2.88 -0.06 3.68
N VAL A 56 -2.62 -1.08 2.86
CA VAL A 56 -2.66 -0.98 1.40
C VAL A 56 -4.04 -1.40 0.92
N THR A 57 -4.72 -0.50 0.21
CA THR A 57 -6.03 -0.77 -0.40
C THR A 57 -5.83 -1.02 -1.89
N VAL A 58 -6.23 -2.21 -2.33
CA VAL A 58 -6.26 -2.61 -3.73
C VAL A 58 -7.68 -2.44 -4.23
N THR A 59 -7.89 -1.59 -5.24
CA THR A 59 -9.16 -1.48 -5.97
C THR A 59 -9.02 -2.23 -7.28
N GLN A 60 -9.85 -3.26 -7.45
CA GLN A 60 -9.91 -4.11 -8.64
C GLN A 60 -10.62 -3.41 -9.81
N PRO A 61 -10.46 -3.89 -11.05
CA PRO A 61 -11.12 -3.30 -12.23
C PRO A 61 -12.65 -3.29 -12.18
N ASP A 62 -13.26 -4.21 -11.43
CA ASP A 62 -14.71 -4.26 -11.20
C ASP A 62 -15.20 -3.32 -10.07
N GLY A 63 -14.26 -2.62 -9.42
CA GLY A 63 -14.50 -1.67 -8.34
C GLY A 63 -14.57 -2.30 -6.95
N THR A 64 -14.40 -3.62 -6.79
CA THR A 64 -14.26 -4.21 -5.45
C THR A 64 -12.90 -3.89 -4.87
N THR A 65 -12.78 -4.01 -3.54
CA THR A 65 -11.59 -3.61 -2.80
C THR A 65 -11.14 -4.69 -1.85
N ASN A 66 -9.83 -4.91 -1.78
CA ASN A 66 -9.17 -5.72 -0.77
C ASN A 66 -8.18 -4.86 0.03
N GLU A 67 -7.95 -5.23 1.28
CA GLU A 67 -6.98 -4.54 2.14
C GLU A 67 -5.89 -5.52 2.59
N VAL A 68 -4.65 -5.07 2.48
CA VAL A 68 -3.46 -5.76 2.99
C VAL A 68 -2.83 -4.88 4.04
N THR A 69 -2.59 -5.43 5.22
CA THR A 69 -2.01 -4.68 6.35
C THR A 69 -0.62 -5.18 6.69
N THR A 70 0.27 -4.27 7.04
CA THR A 70 1.58 -4.56 7.62
C THR A 70 1.91 -3.52 8.68
N THR A 71 2.95 -3.78 9.47
CA THR A 71 3.44 -2.83 10.48
C THR A 71 4.74 -2.19 10.03
N VAL A 72 4.93 -0.90 10.33
CA VAL A 72 6.20 -0.22 10.15
C VAL A 72 7.27 -0.93 10.98
N PRO A 73 8.36 -1.40 10.36
CA PRO A 73 9.31 -2.28 11.04
C PRO A 73 10.14 -1.55 12.09
N GLY A 74 10.60 -2.31 13.09
CA GLY A 74 11.55 -1.81 14.09
C GLY A 74 12.83 -1.30 13.42
N GLY A 75 13.27 -0.10 13.79
CA GLY A 75 14.45 0.54 13.19
C GLY A 75 14.21 1.15 11.80
N TRP A 76 12.96 1.24 11.36
CA TRP A 76 12.59 2.02 10.17
C TRP A 76 13.11 3.46 10.28
N THR A 77 13.50 4.01 9.13
CA THR A 77 14.03 5.37 9.00
C THR A 77 13.10 6.20 8.15
N ASP A 78 12.81 7.42 8.62
CA ASP A 78 11.95 8.36 7.91
C ASP A 78 12.35 8.54 6.44
N GLY A 79 11.34 8.58 5.56
CA GLY A 79 11.52 8.67 4.11
C GLY A 79 11.98 7.38 3.40
N THR A 80 12.19 6.27 4.12
CA THR A 80 12.46 4.96 3.49
C THR A 80 11.18 4.19 3.21
N ALA A 81 11.13 3.46 2.10
CA ALA A 81 9.98 2.64 1.76
C ALA A 81 9.92 1.34 2.58
N VAL A 82 8.70 0.94 2.91
CA VAL A 82 8.35 -0.38 3.45
C VAL A 82 7.79 -1.22 2.31
N PRO A 83 8.43 -2.36 1.96
CA PRO A 83 7.92 -3.24 0.92
C PRO A 83 6.69 -4.02 1.43
N VAL A 84 5.68 -4.13 0.57
CA VAL A 84 4.46 -4.91 0.76
C VAL A 84 4.26 -5.77 -0.49
N THR A 85 4.09 -7.08 -0.31
CA THR A 85 3.78 -7.97 -1.43
C THR A 85 2.27 -8.21 -1.46
N LEU A 86 1.65 -7.91 -2.60
CA LEU A 86 0.26 -8.26 -2.88
C LEU A 86 0.22 -9.59 -3.59
N SER A 87 -0.43 -10.59 -3.00
CA SER A 87 -0.62 -11.89 -3.62
C SER A 87 -1.69 -11.84 -4.72
N PRO A 88 -1.78 -12.86 -5.60
CA PRO A 88 -2.88 -12.96 -6.56
C PRO A 88 -4.27 -12.91 -5.90
N GLU A 89 -4.40 -13.41 -4.68
CA GLU A 89 -5.65 -13.36 -3.91
C GLU A 89 -5.99 -11.93 -3.46
N ASP A 90 -4.99 -11.15 -3.03
CA ASP A 90 -5.16 -9.73 -2.68
C ASP A 90 -5.58 -8.91 -3.90
N LEU A 91 -5.16 -9.33 -5.09
CA LEU A 91 -5.52 -8.74 -6.38
C LEU A 91 -6.89 -9.20 -6.91
N GLY A 92 -7.61 -10.06 -6.17
CA GLY A 92 -8.96 -10.54 -6.50
C GLY A 92 -9.03 -11.96 -7.07
N GLY A 93 -7.91 -12.69 -7.08
CA GLY A 93 -7.88 -14.11 -7.45
C GLY A 93 -8.68 -14.94 -6.44
N THR A 94 -9.36 -15.99 -6.92
CA THR A 94 -10.18 -16.85 -6.06
C THR A 94 -9.95 -18.32 -6.37
N GLY A 95 -9.83 -19.15 -5.32
CA GLY A 95 -9.74 -20.60 -5.49
C GLY A 95 -8.57 -21.10 -6.34
N GLY A 96 -7.48 -20.32 -6.41
CA GLY A 96 -6.30 -20.61 -7.25
C GLY A 96 -6.42 -20.13 -8.71
N GLU A 97 -7.49 -19.43 -9.06
CA GLU A 97 -7.61 -18.71 -10.33
C GLU A 97 -6.97 -17.32 -10.21
N LEU A 98 -6.29 -16.90 -11.28
CA LEU A 98 -5.69 -15.57 -11.34
C LEU A 98 -6.79 -14.48 -11.37
N PRO A 99 -6.53 -13.32 -10.78
CA PRO A 99 -7.40 -12.16 -10.93
C PRO A 99 -7.54 -11.73 -12.40
N GLY A 100 -8.63 -11.02 -12.71
CA GLY A 100 -8.86 -10.51 -14.07
C GLY A 100 -8.01 -9.29 -14.41
N GLU A 101 -7.50 -9.22 -15.64
CA GLU A 101 -6.75 -8.06 -16.11
C GLU A 101 -7.57 -6.76 -16.06
N GLY A 102 -6.89 -5.62 -15.89
CA GLY A 102 -7.50 -4.31 -16.04
C GLY A 102 -6.81 -3.20 -15.26
N ASP A 103 -7.54 -2.10 -15.05
CA ASP A 103 -7.03 -0.93 -14.33
C ASP A 103 -7.15 -1.13 -12.82
N TYR A 104 -6.04 -1.48 -12.19
CA TYR A 104 -5.92 -1.54 -10.75
C TYR A 104 -5.54 -0.17 -10.18
N THR A 105 -6.14 0.18 -9.04
CA THR A 105 -5.70 1.34 -8.24
C THR A 105 -5.20 0.85 -6.89
N ILE A 106 -3.97 1.22 -6.53
CA ILE A 106 -3.37 0.88 -5.24
C ILE A 106 -3.09 2.17 -4.48
N THR A 107 -3.67 2.27 -3.29
CA THR A 107 -3.44 3.37 -2.35
C THR A 107 -2.96 2.82 -1.01
N ALA A 108 -2.45 3.70 -0.16
CA ALA A 108 -2.07 3.32 1.20
C ALA A 108 -2.50 4.38 2.21
N THR A 109 -2.76 3.96 3.43
CA THR A 109 -2.90 4.81 4.62
C THR A 109 -1.99 4.31 5.73
N VAL A 110 -1.64 5.19 6.67
CA VAL A 110 -0.86 4.81 7.85
C VAL A 110 -1.58 5.34 9.08
N THR A 111 -1.75 4.48 10.08
CA THR A 111 -2.41 4.81 11.34
C THR A 111 -1.52 4.47 12.52
N ASP A 112 -1.56 5.29 13.56
CA ASP A 112 -0.91 5.01 14.84
C ASP A 112 -1.24 3.60 15.36
N THR A 113 -0.31 3.04 16.11
CA THR A 113 -0.61 1.89 16.99
C THR A 113 -1.79 2.21 17.90
N ALA A 114 -2.73 1.26 18.02
CA ALA A 114 -3.85 1.33 18.96
C ALA A 114 -3.41 1.31 20.44
#